data_AF-A0A1H5RFF6-F1
#
_entry.id   AF-A0A1H5RFF6-F1
#
_cell.length_a   1.000
_cell.length_b   1.000
_cell.length_c   1.000
_cell.angle_alpha   90.00
_cell.angle_beta   90.00
_cell.angle_gamma   90.00
#
_symmetry.space_group_name_H-M   'P 1'
#
loop_
_entity.id
_entity.type
_entity.pdbx_description
1 polymer ?
#
loop_
_entity_poly.entity_id
_entity_poly.type
_entity_poly.pdbx_seq_one_letter_code
_entity_poly.pdbx_strand_id
1 'polypeptide(L)'
;MRWWIAGCSLVFAIGTALQNFVVIDAELVARAASIAGTPVSDGFLTGLRLVGDVYLVGNLLGLLALTGRAWVFWLVLAVNATQAAGVFAIPPSVWRATLDLYGWVGLLPSVVTDGGALVLTLVLISRRYRTRSRRRRTDRRRTASRSAPG
;
A
#
# COMPACT_ATOMS: atom_id res chain seq x y z
N MET A 1 3.66 8.27 15.82
CA MET A 1 4.10 7.78 14.48
C MET A 1 3.96 6.27 14.37
N ARG A 2 4.55 5.49 15.29
CA ARG A 2 4.41 4.02 15.30
C ARG A 2 2.96 3.54 15.36
N TRP A 3 2.15 4.15 16.24
CA TRP A 3 0.71 3.86 16.36
C TRP A 3 -0.08 4.15 15.09
N TRP A 4 0.18 5.27 14.40
CA TRP A 4 -0.51 5.57 13.14
C TRP A 4 -0.14 4.59 12.04
N ILE A 5 1.13 4.20 11.94
CA ILE A 5 1.55 3.17 10.98
C ILE A 5 0.83 1.85 11.28
N ALA A 6 0.84 1.40 12.54
CA ALA A 6 0.15 0.18 12.93
C ALA A 6 -1.37 0.26 12.66
N GLY A 7 -2.00 1.41 12.95
CA GLY A 7 -3.42 1.63 12.66
C GLY A 7 -3.75 1.59 11.17
N CYS A 8 -2.99 2.30 10.34
CA CYS A 8 -3.14 2.25 8.88
C CYS A 8 -2.89 0.84 8.35
N SER A 9 -1.84 0.17 8.81
CA SER A 9 -1.52 -1.21 8.45
C SER A 9 -2.65 -2.19 8.80
N LEU A 10 -3.31 -2.01 9.95
CA LEU A 10 -4.48 -2.82 10.31
C LEU A 10 -5.66 -2.58 9.37
N VAL A 11 -5.98 -1.31 9.10
CA VAL A 11 -7.05 -0.93 8.17
C VAL A 11 -6.77 -1.47 6.77
N PHE A 12 -5.53 -1.37 6.29
CA PHE A 12 -5.14 -1.89 4.98
C PHE A 12 -5.14 -3.41 4.95
N ALA A 13 -4.78 -4.10 6.04
CA ALA A 13 -4.92 -5.56 6.12
C ALA A 13 -6.39 -5.98 5.97
N ILE A 14 -7.30 -5.34 6.70
CA ILE A 14 -8.74 -5.62 6.61
C ILE A 14 -9.26 -5.32 5.19
N GLY A 15 -8.96 -4.14 4.65
CA GLY A 15 -9.36 -3.77 3.30
C GLY A 15 -8.79 -4.73 2.24
N THR A 16 -7.53 -5.14 2.38
CA THR A 16 -6.89 -6.10 1.47
C THR A 16 -7.58 -7.46 1.56
N ALA A 17 -7.90 -7.93 2.77
CA ALA A 17 -8.63 -9.19 2.94
C ALA A 17 -10.04 -9.13 2.31
N LEU A 18 -10.77 -8.03 2.49
CA LEU A 18 -12.07 -7.82 1.85
C LEU A 18 -11.94 -7.79 0.32
N GLN A 19 -10.98 -7.04 -0.22
CA GLN A 19 -10.73 -7.01 -1.66
C GLN A 19 -10.39 -8.41 -2.18
N ASN A 20 -9.50 -9.13 -1.49
CA ASN A 20 -8.94 -10.39 -1.99
C ASN A 20 -9.90 -11.58 -1.90
N PHE A 21 -10.72 -11.63 -0.86
CA PHE A 21 -11.57 -12.79 -0.56
C PHE A 21 -13.06 -12.55 -0.78
N VAL A 22 -13.52 -11.29 -0.76
CA VAL A 22 -14.94 -10.95 -0.92
C VAL A 22 -15.21 -10.34 -2.30
N VAL A 23 -14.35 -9.42 -2.78
CA VAL A 23 -14.56 -8.74 -4.07
C VAL A 23 -13.95 -9.53 -5.24
N ILE A 24 -12.74 -10.07 -5.06
CA ILE A 24 -12.05 -10.83 -6.11
C ILE A 24 -12.53 -12.29 -6.08
N ASP A 25 -13.54 -12.58 -6.90
CA ASP A 25 -14.08 -13.90 -7.13
C ASP A 25 -14.06 -14.32 -8.61
N ALA A 26 -14.54 -15.52 -8.89
CA ALA A 26 -14.57 -16.07 -10.25
C ALA A 26 -15.54 -15.31 -11.17
N GLU A 27 -16.61 -14.76 -10.62
CA GLU A 27 -17.62 -14.01 -11.38
C GLU A 27 -17.05 -12.67 -11.85
N LEU A 28 -16.35 -11.95 -10.95
CA LEU A 28 -15.64 -10.73 -11.31
C LEU A 28 -14.60 -10.98 -12.41
N VAL A 29 -13.82 -12.04 -12.29
CA VAL A 29 -12.81 -12.40 -13.30
C VAL A 29 -13.48 -12.72 -14.64
N ALA A 30 -14.54 -13.52 -14.65
CA ALA A 30 -15.27 -13.86 -15.87
C ALA A 30 -15.91 -12.62 -16.51
N ARG A 31 -16.49 -11.73 -15.71
CA ARG A 31 -17.07 -10.47 -16.17
C ARG A 31 -16.01 -9.54 -16.76
N ALA A 32 -14.89 -9.37 -16.08
CA ALA A 32 -13.78 -8.55 -16.55
C ALA A 32 -13.18 -9.08 -17.87
N ALA A 33 -13.06 -10.40 -18.00
CA ALA A 33 -12.60 -11.05 -19.22
C ALA A 33 -13.59 -10.89 -20.38
N SER A 34 -14.89 -11.04 -20.10
CA SER A 34 -15.97 -10.77 -21.07
C SER A 34 -15.95 -9.32 -21.57
N ILE A 35 -15.79 -8.34 -20.66
CA ILE A 35 -15.65 -6.92 -21.02
C ILE A 35 -14.40 -6.67 -21.86
N ALA A 36 -13.31 -7.40 -21.59
CA ALA A 36 -12.06 -7.28 -22.33
C ALA A 36 -12.06 -8.04 -23.67
N GLY A 37 -13.07 -8.86 -23.95
CA GLY A 37 -13.11 -9.70 -25.15
C GLY A 37 -12.05 -10.81 -25.17
N THR A 38 -11.57 -11.22 -23.99
CA THR A 38 -10.50 -12.22 -23.84
C THR A 38 -10.98 -13.42 -23.04
N PRO A 39 -10.48 -14.64 -23.32
CA PRO A 39 -10.77 -15.79 -22.48
C PRO A 39 -10.16 -15.61 -21.08
N VAL A 40 -10.81 -16.18 -20.06
CA VAL A 40 -10.23 -16.30 -18.72
C VAL A 40 -9.11 -17.33 -18.79
N SER A 41 -7.91 -16.99 -18.35
CA SER A 41 -6.83 -17.96 -18.23
C SER A 41 -6.96 -18.80 -16.96
N ASP A 42 -6.58 -20.07 -17.07
CA ASP A 42 -6.52 -20.98 -15.93
C ASP A 42 -5.57 -20.44 -14.87
N GLY A 43 -6.03 -20.41 -13.62
CA GLY A 43 -5.24 -19.93 -12.49
C GLY A 43 -5.13 -18.40 -12.35
N PHE A 44 -5.78 -17.60 -13.21
CA PHE A 44 -5.75 -16.14 -13.07
C PHE A 44 -6.26 -15.66 -11.70
N LEU A 45 -7.40 -16.20 -11.25
CA LEU A 45 -7.96 -15.90 -9.93
C LEU A 45 -6.99 -16.28 -8.80
N THR A 46 -6.35 -17.45 -8.90
CA THR A 46 -5.35 -17.90 -7.93
C THR A 46 -4.16 -16.95 -7.90
N GLY A 47 -3.67 -16.51 -9.06
CA GLY A 47 -2.59 -15.54 -9.18
C GLY A 47 -2.95 -14.20 -8.52
N LEU A 48 -4.15 -13.67 -8.80
CA LEU A 48 -4.64 -12.46 -8.14
C LEU A 48 -4.71 -12.61 -6.62
N ARG A 49 -5.22 -13.75 -6.15
CA ARG A 49 -5.33 -14.03 -4.71
C ARG A 49 -3.98 -14.11 -4.02
N LEU A 50 -3.02 -14.75 -4.67
CA LEU A 50 -1.65 -14.87 -4.15
C LEU A 50 -0.98 -13.50 -4.03
N VAL A 51 -1.21 -12.59 -4.99
CA VAL A 51 -0.75 -11.20 -4.89
C VAL A 51 -1.42 -10.49 -3.70
N GLY A 52 -2.73 -10.63 -3.53
CA GLY A 52 -3.44 -10.06 -2.38
C GLY A 52 -2.96 -10.61 -1.04
N ASP A 53 -2.62 -11.91 -0.96
CA ASP A 53 -2.09 -12.54 0.25
C ASP A 53 -0.73 -11.96 0.64
N VAL A 54 0.15 -11.70 -0.33
CA VAL A 54 1.44 -11.04 -0.09
C VAL A 54 1.24 -9.66 0.52
N TYR A 55 0.29 -8.87 -0.02
CA TYR A 55 -0.03 -7.54 0.54
C TYR A 55 -0.68 -7.63 1.91
N LEU A 56 -1.55 -8.62 2.14
CA LEU A 56 -2.16 -8.88 3.44
C LEU A 56 -1.09 -9.16 4.50
N VAL A 57 -0.15 -10.07 4.21
CA VAL A 57 0.97 -10.39 5.09
C VAL A 57 1.85 -9.15 5.31
N GLY A 58 2.18 -8.40 4.26
CA GLY A 58 2.94 -7.16 4.37
C GLY A 58 2.29 -6.13 5.29
N ASN A 59 0.97 -5.96 5.17
CA ASN A 59 0.19 -5.07 6.03
C ASN A 59 0.13 -5.57 7.48
N LEU A 60 -0.04 -6.88 7.71
CA LEU A 60 0.01 -7.47 9.06
C LEU A 60 1.39 -7.31 9.71
N LEU A 61 2.47 -7.48 8.95
CA LEU A 61 3.83 -7.21 9.44
C LEU A 61 4.04 -5.73 9.79
N GLY A 62 3.29 -4.82 9.17
CA GLY A 62 3.27 -3.40 9.52
C GLY A 62 2.81 -3.10 10.95
N LEU A 63 2.05 -4.00 11.58
CA LEU A 63 1.69 -3.90 13.01
C LEU A 63 2.93 -3.94 13.93
N LEU A 64 4.01 -4.56 13.47
CA LEU A 64 5.29 -4.56 14.18
C LEU A 64 5.94 -3.17 14.24
N ALA A 65 5.35 -2.13 13.63
CA ALA A 65 5.85 -0.76 13.72
C ALA A 65 5.92 -0.28 15.19
N LEU A 66 5.10 -0.86 16.07
CA LEU A 66 5.13 -0.62 17.51
C LEU A 66 6.47 -1.01 18.15
N THR A 67 7.13 -2.06 17.64
CA THR A 67 8.47 -2.49 18.11
C THR A 67 9.56 -1.46 17.83
N GLY A 68 9.33 -0.55 16.87
CA GLY A 68 10.27 0.51 16.56
C GLY A 68 11.50 0.13 15.75
N ARG A 69 11.55 -1.11 15.27
CA ARG A 69 12.66 -1.62 14.48
C ARG A 69 12.71 -0.92 13.12
N ALA A 70 13.91 -0.51 12.71
CA ALA A 70 14.11 0.26 11.48
C ALA A 70 13.69 -0.51 10.21
N TRP A 71 13.85 -1.84 10.19
CA TRP A 71 13.43 -2.66 9.05
C TRP A 71 11.93 -2.60 8.81
N VAL A 72 11.11 -2.46 9.86
CA VAL A 72 9.64 -2.39 9.72
C VAL A 72 9.24 -1.12 8.98
N PHE A 73 9.94 -0.01 9.21
CA PHE A 73 9.69 1.22 8.45
C PHE A 73 9.91 1.00 6.94
N TRP A 74 10.99 0.33 6.56
CA TRP A 74 11.30 0.07 5.16
C TRP A 74 10.33 -0.93 4.53
N LEU A 75 9.95 -1.96 5.29
CA LEU A 75 8.93 -2.92 4.86
C LEU A 75 7.60 -2.21 4.60
N VAL A 76 7.07 -1.45 5.56
CA VAL A 76 5.82 -0.70 5.41
C VAL A 76 5.90 0.25 4.22
N LEU A 77 7.01 0.98 4.06
CA LEU A 77 7.19 1.88 2.93
C LEU A 77 7.16 1.13 1.59
N ALA A 78 7.86 0.00 1.49
CA ALA A 78 7.90 -0.81 0.28
C ALA A 78 6.50 -1.35 -0.07
N VAL A 79 5.85 -2.02 0.89
CA VAL A 79 4.50 -2.60 0.73
C VAL A 79 3.51 -1.54 0.26
N ASN A 80 3.47 -0.39 0.92
CA ASN A 80 2.52 0.69 0.58
C ASN A 80 2.85 1.34 -0.77
N ALA A 81 4.13 1.51 -1.11
CA ALA A 81 4.51 2.06 -2.40
C ALA A 81 4.11 1.11 -3.56
N THR A 82 4.35 -0.19 -3.41
CA THR A 82 3.95 -1.19 -4.41
C THR A 82 2.44 -1.38 -4.48
N GLN A 83 1.74 -1.33 -3.34
CA GLN A 83 0.28 -1.42 -3.29
C GLN A 83 -0.37 -0.20 -3.96
N ALA A 84 0.13 1.01 -3.70
CA ALA A 84 -0.31 2.22 -4.40
C ALA A 84 -0.04 2.16 -5.91
N ALA A 85 1.10 1.59 -6.32
CA ALA A 85 1.40 1.39 -7.73
C ALA A 85 0.51 0.32 -8.39
N GLY A 86 0.02 -0.65 -7.61
CA GLY A 86 -0.85 -1.73 -8.06
C GLY A 86 -2.12 -1.26 -8.75
N VAL A 87 -2.67 -0.10 -8.37
CA VAL A 87 -3.84 0.53 -9.02
C VAL A 87 -3.63 0.70 -10.53
N PHE A 88 -2.41 1.07 -10.93
CA PHE A 88 -2.08 1.28 -12.34
C PHE A 88 -1.85 -0.03 -13.11
N ALA A 89 -1.65 -1.14 -12.40
CA ALA A 89 -1.52 -2.46 -13.00
C ALA A 89 -2.88 -3.15 -13.25
N ILE A 90 -3.97 -2.64 -12.66
CA ILE A 90 -5.31 -3.20 -12.80
C ILE A 90 -5.96 -2.67 -14.10
N PRO A 91 -6.35 -3.56 -15.04
CA PRO A 91 -6.99 -3.15 -16.28
C PRO A 91 -8.33 -2.41 -16.07
N PRO A 92 -8.68 -1.44 -16.93
CA PRO A 92 -9.98 -0.75 -16.91
C PRO A 92 -11.21 -1.69 -16.90
N SER A 93 -11.10 -2.88 -17.50
CA SER A 93 -12.17 -3.88 -17.51
C SER A 93 -12.52 -4.42 -16.13
N VAL A 94 -11.53 -4.55 -15.24
CA VAL A 94 -11.73 -5.00 -13.85
C VAL A 94 -12.51 -3.94 -13.08
N TRP A 95 -12.14 -2.67 -13.21
CA TRP A 95 -12.86 -1.57 -12.56
C TRP A 95 -14.33 -1.49 -12.99
N ARG A 96 -14.60 -1.67 -14.29
CA ARG A 96 -15.97 -1.73 -14.82
C ARG A 96 -16.71 -2.96 -14.32
N ALA A 97 -16.09 -4.13 -14.33
CA ALA A 97 -16.69 -5.36 -13.82
C ALA A 97 -17.08 -5.24 -12.34
N THR A 98 -16.21 -4.64 -11.52
CA THR A 98 -16.51 -4.40 -10.10
C THR A 98 -17.70 -3.47 -9.92
N LEU A 99 -17.78 -2.40 -10.72
CA LEU A 99 -18.91 -1.48 -10.70
C LEU A 99 -20.22 -2.14 -11.18
N ASP A 100 -20.16 -2.98 -12.20
CA ASP A 100 -21.32 -3.71 -12.73
C ASP A 100 -21.90 -4.68 -11.69
N LEU A 101 -21.03 -5.43 -10.99
CA LEU A 101 -21.44 -6.49 -10.07
C LEU A 101 -21.76 -5.98 -8.66
N TYR A 102 -20.95 -5.06 -8.14
CA TYR A 102 -20.97 -4.66 -6.73
C TYR A 102 -21.20 -3.15 -6.54
N GLY A 103 -21.37 -2.40 -7.63
CA GLY A 103 -21.49 -0.95 -7.58
C GLY A 103 -20.24 -0.27 -7.01
N TRP A 104 -20.42 0.97 -6.54
CA TRP A 104 -19.33 1.73 -5.92
C TRP A 104 -18.83 1.11 -4.61
N VAL A 105 -19.66 0.30 -3.93
CA VAL A 105 -19.29 -0.37 -2.67
C VAL A 105 -18.18 -1.38 -2.90
N GLY A 106 -18.17 -2.08 -4.04
CA GLY A 106 -17.09 -2.99 -4.41
C GLY A 106 -15.74 -2.31 -4.63
N LEU A 107 -15.72 -1.00 -4.87
CA LEU A 107 -14.48 -0.23 -5.01
C LEU A 107 -13.91 0.24 -3.67
N LEU A 108 -14.72 0.25 -2.60
CA LEU A 108 -14.30 0.78 -1.31
C LEU A 108 -13.02 0.14 -0.77
N PRO A 109 -12.86 -1.20 -0.78
CA PRO A 109 -11.66 -1.80 -0.22
C PRO A 109 -10.40 -1.32 -0.95
N SER A 110 -10.39 -1.32 -2.30
CA SER A 110 -9.27 -0.80 -3.09
C SER A 110 -9.02 0.70 -2.91
N VAL A 111 -10.07 1.54 -2.86
CA VAL A 111 -9.89 2.99 -2.61
C VAL A 111 -9.23 3.23 -1.26
N VAL A 112 -9.69 2.51 -0.23
CA VAL A 112 -9.14 2.62 1.13
C VAL A 112 -7.71 2.10 1.18
N THR A 113 -7.44 0.93 0.59
CA THR A 113 -6.11 0.31 0.66
C THR A 113 -5.12 1.06 -0.20
N ASP A 114 -5.41 1.29 -1.47
CA ASP A 114 -4.42 1.72 -2.43
C ASP A 114 -4.27 3.25 -2.41
N GLY A 115 -5.40 3.96 -2.30
CA GLY A 115 -5.41 5.40 -2.05
C GLY A 115 -4.81 5.75 -0.69
N GLY A 116 -5.17 4.98 0.35
CA GLY A 116 -4.57 5.11 1.67
C GLY A 116 -3.07 4.81 1.67
N ALA A 117 -2.63 3.77 0.96
CA ALA A 117 -1.23 3.39 0.82
C ALA A 117 -0.42 4.48 0.12
N LEU A 118 -0.97 5.13 -0.90
CA LEU A 118 -0.34 6.27 -1.56
C LEU A 118 -0.12 7.42 -0.57
N VAL A 119 -1.16 7.80 0.17
CA VAL A 119 -1.08 8.87 1.18
C VAL A 119 -0.06 8.52 2.25
N LEU A 120 -0.09 7.30 2.80
CA LEU A 120 0.86 6.87 3.83
C LEU A 120 2.29 6.89 3.30
N THR A 121 2.53 6.39 2.09
CA THR A 121 3.83 6.43 1.41
C THR A 121 4.37 7.86 1.33
N LEU A 122 3.57 8.80 0.84
CA LEU A 122 3.96 10.21 0.72
C LEU A 122 4.29 10.84 2.09
N VAL A 123 3.51 10.53 3.13
CA VAL A 123 3.75 11.01 4.49
C VAL A 123 5.07 10.45 5.05
N LEU A 124 5.35 9.16 4.87
CA LEU A 124 6.57 8.51 5.35
C LEU A 124 7.81 9.09 4.65
N ILE A 125 7.76 9.24 3.33
CA ILE A 125 8.83 9.86 2.52
C ILE A 125 9.07 11.31 2.96
N SER A 126 8.01 12.11 3.06
CA SER A 126 8.09 13.53 3.45
C SER A 126 8.74 13.70 4.83
N ARG A 127 8.36 12.86 5.80
CA ARG A 127 8.96 12.89 7.14
C ARG A 127 10.42 12.47 7.14
N ARG A 128 10.79 11.47 6.33
CA ARG A 128 12.18 11.01 6.20
C ARG A 128 13.09 12.12 5.66
N TYR A 129 12.61 12.91 4.69
CA TYR A 129 13.35 14.06 4.19
C TYR A 129 13.47 15.17 5.24
N ARG A 130 12.37 15.54 5.93
CA ARG A 130 12.41 16.58 6.98
C ARG A 130 13.36 16.25 8.12
N THR A 131 13.37 15.01 8.59
CA THR A 131 14.28 14.57 9.67
C THR A 131 15.75 14.59 9.23
N ARG A 132 16.05 14.17 7.99
CA ARG A 132 17.41 14.23 7.43
C ARG A 132 17.91 15.66 7.29
N SER A 133 17.05 16.57 6.82
CA SER A 133 17.39 17.99 6.66
C SER A 133 17.67 18.67 7.99
N ARG A 134 16.91 18.33 9.05
CA ARG A 134 17.17 18.83 10.41
C ARG A 134 18.53 18.36 10.93
N ARG A 135 18.85 17.06 10.83
CA ARG A 135 20.16 16.52 11.25
C ARG A 135 21.32 17.19 10.52
N ARG A 136 21.22 17.35 9.19
CA ARG A 136 22.24 18.04 8.38
C ARG A 136 22.47 19.50 8.80
N ARG A 137 21.41 20.23 9.17
CA ARG A 137 21.51 21.61 9.67
C ARG A 137 22.19 21.67 11.04
N THR A 138 21.88 20.74 11.93
CA THR A 138 22.50 20.66 13.27
C THR A 138 23.99 20.33 13.17
N ASP A 139 24.37 19.37 12.33
CA ASP A 139 25.78 19.00 12.13
C ASP A 139 26.60 20.17 11.57
N ARG A 140 26.07 20.88 10.56
CA ARG A 140 26.72 22.09 10.01
C ARG A 140 26.93 23.20 11.04
N ARG A 141 25.98 23.40 11.96
CA ARG A 141 26.13 24.39 13.04
C ARG A 141 27.22 23.99 14.05
N ARG A 142 27.32 22.70 14.39
CA ARG A 142 28.34 22.17 15.31
C ARG A 142 29.75 22.25 14.75
N THR A 143 29.94 22.02 13.45
CA THR A 143 31.25 22.20 12.81
C THR A 143 31.65 23.67 12.76
N ALA A 144 30.74 24.57 12.38
CA ALA A 144 31.02 26.01 12.33
C ALA A 144 31.44 26.60 13.69
N SER A 145 30.84 26.16 14.81
CA SER A 145 31.23 26.60 16.15
C SER A 145 32.58 26.06 16.63
N ARG A 146 33.07 24.96 16.05
CA ARG A 146 34.37 24.34 16.40
C ARG A 146 35.54 24.96 15.65
N SER A 147 35.27 25.58 14.50
CA SER A 147 36.27 26.21 13.64
C SER A 147 36.40 27.73 13.84
N ALA A 148 35.65 28.32 14.79
CA ALA A 148 35.84 29.71 15.16
C ALA A 148 37.14 29.84 15.98
N PRO A 149 38.16 30.57 15.51
CA PRO A 149 39.37 30.83 16.30
C PRO A 149 38.98 31.64 17.54
N GLY A 150 39.51 31.22 18.69
CA GLY A 150 39.39 31.94 19.97
C GLY A 150 40.33 33.12 20.08
#